data_AF-A0A329QVH7-F1
#
_entry.id   AF-A0A329QVH7-F1
#
_cell.length_a   1.000
_cell.length_b   1.000
_cell.length_c   1.000
_cell.angle_alpha   90.00
_cell.angle_beta   90.00
_cell.angle_gamma   90.00
#
_symmetry.space_group_name_H-M   'P 1'
#
loop_
_entity.id
_entity.type
_entity.pdbx_description
1 polymer ?
#
loop_
_entity_poly.entity_id
_entity_poly.type
_entity_poly.pdbx_seq_one_letter_code
_entity_poly.pdbx_strand_id
1 'polypeptide(L)'
;MSQSPTQQEVPVTEGADVSQRQSLDVLDQLMKPEVQESLTVLVENLPKLAEMVTAMTKAYDFAQSVATDKVLISDTMSAMGEFAKPVVDKAKGVASAAIEASDRAQAEQTSVGLFAMLKMLKDPNVQQTLRFAQSFLSILNERGQQQR
;
A
#
# COMPACT_ATOMS: atom_id res chain seq x y z
N MET A 1 71.69 40.95 -21.17
CA MET A 1 71.64 40.75 -19.70
C MET A 1 70.99 42.02 -19.16
N SER A 2 69.72 42.08 -18.73
CA SER A 2 68.96 41.14 -17.93
C SER A 2 67.45 41.33 -18.20
N GLN A 3 66.71 40.23 -18.20
CA GLN A 3 65.26 40.21 -18.21
C GLN A 3 64.73 40.40 -16.78
N SER A 4 63.67 41.19 -16.61
CA SER A 4 62.79 41.15 -15.45
C SER A 4 61.41 40.72 -15.96
N PRO A 5 60.87 39.56 -15.56
CA PRO A 5 59.50 39.22 -15.88
C PRO A 5 58.56 39.77 -14.81
N THR A 6 57.58 40.54 -15.27
CA THR A 6 56.40 40.99 -14.54
C THR A 6 55.57 39.77 -14.09
N GLN A 7 55.03 39.88 -12.89
CA GLN A 7 54.27 38.90 -12.14
C GLN A 7 52.76 39.08 -12.44
N GLN A 8 52.07 38.04 -12.90
CA GLN A 8 50.60 37.81 -12.84
C GLN A 8 50.29 36.56 -13.67
N GLU A 9 49.54 35.53 -13.27
CA GLU A 9 48.57 35.30 -12.21
C GLU A 9 48.55 33.77 -12.04
N VAL A 10 48.72 33.24 -10.82
CA VAL A 10 48.56 31.80 -10.55
C VAL A 10 47.24 31.66 -9.78
N PRO A 11 46.30 30.81 -10.26
CA PRO A 11 44.95 30.72 -9.70
C PRO A 11 45.02 30.25 -8.26
N VAL A 12 44.25 30.93 -7.42
CA VAL A 12 44.02 30.59 -6.02
C VAL A 12 43.57 29.13 -5.96
N THR A 13 44.35 28.31 -5.26
CA THR A 13 44.00 26.96 -4.84
C THR A 13 42.79 27.01 -3.90
N GLU A 14 41.58 27.01 -4.46
CA GLU A 14 40.29 27.01 -3.75
C GLU A 14 39.94 25.68 -3.06
N GLY A 15 40.76 24.63 -3.17
CA GLY A 15 40.40 23.30 -2.66
C GLY A 15 40.71 23.02 -1.18
N ALA A 16 41.72 23.68 -0.60
CA ALA A 16 42.16 23.38 0.78
C ALA A 16 41.38 24.15 1.85
N ASP A 17 40.86 25.33 1.52
CA ASP A 17 40.21 26.25 2.45
C ASP A 17 38.74 25.87 2.72
N VAL A 18 38.07 25.22 1.78
CA VAL A 18 36.64 24.88 1.87
C VAL A 18 36.39 23.75 2.88
N SER A 19 37.21 22.69 2.88
CA SER A 19 37.09 21.58 3.83
C SER A 19 37.42 21.98 5.26
N GLN A 20 38.34 22.95 5.44
CA GLN A 20 38.73 23.44 6.76
C GLN A 20 37.72 24.45 7.32
N ARG A 21 37.05 25.24 6.47
CA ARG A 21 35.91 26.08 6.89
C ARG A 21 34.68 25.25 7.24
N GLN A 22 34.40 24.19 6.50
CA GLN A 22 33.26 23.30 6.80
C GLN A 22 33.44 22.57 8.12
N SER A 23 34.64 22.10 8.46
CA SER A 23 34.89 21.47 9.76
C SER A 23 34.82 22.46 10.92
N LEU A 24 35.28 23.71 10.73
CA LEU A 24 35.10 24.79 11.70
C LEU A 24 33.62 25.15 11.90
N ASP A 25 32.83 25.21 10.83
CA ASP A 25 31.39 25.50 10.89
C ASP A 25 30.59 24.36 11.57
N VAL A 26 30.97 23.10 11.33
CA VAL A 26 30.40 21.96 12.08
C VAL A 26 30.79 22.04 13.56
N LEU A 27 32.04 22.36 13.87
CA LEU A 27 32.48 22.55 15.27
C LEU A 27 31.75 23.72 15.95
N ASP A 28 31.57 24.85 15.26
CA ASP A 28 30.79 25.99 15.75
C ASP A 28 29.31 25.63 15.95
N GLN A 29 28.73 24.78 15.09
CA GLN A 29 27.39 24.23 15.29
C GLN A 29 27.33 23.28 16.49
N LEU A 30 28.35 22.45 16.72
CA LEU A 30 28.44 21.59 17.90
C LEU A 30 28.68 22.38 19.21
N MET A 31 29.17 23.62 19.12
CA MET A 31 29.32 24.52 20.28
C MET A 31 28.01 25.22 20.67
N LYS A 32 26.97 25.18 19.83
CA LYS A 32 25.67 25.73 20.16
C LYS A 32 25.01 24.92 21.29
N PRO A 33 24.47 25.58 22.33
CA PRO A 33 23.91 24.89 23.50
C PRO A 33 22.78 23.92 23.14
N GLU A 34 21.99 24.23 22.11
CA GLU A 34 20.90 23.37 21.63
C GLU A 34 21.42 22.06 21.00
N VAL A 35 22.58 22.12 20.35
CA VAL A 35 23.21 20.96 19.72
C VAL A 35 23.90 20.09 20.77
N GLN A 36 24.50 20.70 21.81
CA GLN A 36 25.05 19.96 22.96
C GLN A 36 23.96 19.27 23.78
N GLU A 37 22.81 19.92 23.97
CA GLU A 37 21.65 19.30 24.62
C GLU A 37 21.14 18.12 23.79
N SER A 38 20.98 18.29 22.47
CA SER A 38 20.54 17.22 21.57
C SER A 38 21.53 16.04 21.53
N LEU A 39 22.84 16.32 21.56
CA LEU A 39 23.87 15.28 21.66
C LEU A 39 23.86 14.56 23.01
N THR A 40 23.63 15.29 24.11
CA THR A 40 23.50 14.71 25.45
C THR A 40 22.29 13.78 25.50
N VAL A 41 21.13 14.25 25.03
CA VAL A 41 19.91 13.45 24.91
C VAL A 41 20.14 12.23 24.02
N LEU A 42 20.85 12.38 22.90
CA LEU A 42 21.14 11.27 22.00
C LEU A 42 22.02 10.22 22.68
N VAL A 43 23.06 10.64 23.42
CA VAL A 43 23.93 9.76 24.20
C VAL A 43 23.17 9.04 25.31
N GLU A 44 22.30 9.75 26.04
CA GLU A 44 21.44 9.17 27.07
C GLU A 44 20.42 8.17 26.49
N ASN A 45 19.94 8.40 25.27
CA ASN A 45 18.99 7.53 24.58
C ASN A 45 19.65 6.44 23.70
N LEU A 46 20.99 6.37 23.63
CA LEU A 46 21.70 5.29 22.92
C LEU A 46 21.24 3.88 23.34
N PRO A 47 21.01 3.57 24.63
CA PRO A 47 20.50 2.26 25.03
C PRO A 47 19.17 1.92 24.35
N LYS A 48 18.26 2.89 24.21
CA LYS A 48 16.95 2.70 23.57
C LYS A 48 17.06 2.46 22.07
N LEU A 49 18.02 3.10 21.40
CA LEU A 49 18.32 2.82 19.99
C LEU A 49 18.89 1.40 19.83
N ALA A 50 19.78 0.97 20.72
CA ALA A 50 20.30 -0.39 20.72
C ALA A 50 19.20 -1.45 20.93
N GLU A 51 18.24 -1.18 21.83
CA GLU A 51 17.07 -2.02 22.01
C GLU A 51 16.17 -2.08 20.77
N MET A 52 15.94 -0.94 20.10
CA MET A 52 15.13 -0.89 18.88
C MET A 52 15.78 -1.68 17.74
N VAL A 53 17.09 -1.55 17.54
CA VAL A 53 17.82 -2.34 16.56
C VAL A 53 17.74 -3.83 16.91
N THR A 54 17.87 -4.18 18.20
CA THR A 54 17.71 -5.57 18.67
C THR A 54 16.30 -6.10 18.39
N ALA A 55 15.26 -5.29 18.60
CA ALA A 55 13.88 -5.65 18.30
C ALA A 55 13.66 -5.83 16.78
N MET A 56 14.25 -4.96 15.95
CA MET A 56 14.22 -5.10 14.50
C MET A 56 14.91 -6.39 14.04
N THR A 57 16.08 -6.73 14.60
CA THR A 57 16.77 -8.00 14.30
C THR A 57 15.89 -9.19 14.68
N LYS A 58 15.27 -9.18 15.86
CA LYS A 58 14.34 -10.26 16.26
C LYS A 58 13.12 -10.36 15.34
N ALA A 59 12.58 -9.24 14.90
CA ALA A 59 11.46 -9.22 13.95
C ALA A 59 11.88 -9.77 12.57
N TYR A 60 13.10 -9.44 12.13
CA TYR A 60 13.69 -9.99 10.91
C TYR A 60 13.91 -11.49 11.02
N ASP A 61 14.52 -11.97 12.11
CA ASP A 61 14.76 -13.39 12.36
C ASP A 61 13.44 -14.16 12.44
N PHE A 62 12.43 -13.59 13.09
CA PHE A 62 11.08 -14.16 13.13
C PHE A 62 10.48 -14.23 11.73
N ALA A 63 10.46 -13.13 10.97
CA ALA A 63 9.93 -13.11 9.61
C ALA A 63 10.68 -14.10 8.70
N GLN A 64 12.00 -14.19 8.81
CA GLN A 64 12.83 -15.15 8.08
C GLN A 64 12.50 -16.59 8.49
N SER A 65 12.35 -16.87 9.79
CA SER A 65 12.01 -18.21 10.30
C SER A 65 10.64 -18.67 9.81
N VAL A 66 9.65 -17.78 9.83
CA VAL A 66 8.30 -18.08 9.33
C VAL A 66 8.29 -18.21 7.81
N ALA A 67 8.98 -17.33 7.09
CA ALA A 67 9.03 -17.35 5.62
C ALA A 67 9.80 -18.54 5.05
N THR A 68 10.78 -19.07 5.79
CA THR A 68 11.56 -20.23 5.35
C THR A 68 10.95 -21.56 5.79
N ASP A 69 10.01 -21.53 6.74
CA ASP A 69 9.24 -22.70 7.14
C ASP A 69 8.12 -22.99 6.12
N LYS A 70 8.44 -23.87 5.17
CA LYS A 70 7.51 -24.30 4.13
C LYS A 70 6.30 -25.05 4.68
N VAL A 71 6.43 -25.72 5.83
CA VAL A 71 5.34 -26.48 6.45
C VAL A 71 4.34 -25.53 7.07
N LEU A 72 4.80 -24.56 7.87
CA LEU A 72 3.94 -23.52 8.44
C LEU A 72 3.19 -22.72 7.37
N ILE A 73 3.87 -22.32 6.29
CA ILE A 73 3.22 -21.60 5.18
C ILE A 73 2.17 -22.48 4.51
N SER A 74 2.51 -23.73 4.18
CA SER A 74 1.61 -24.66 3.51
C SER A 74 0.36 -24.93 4.35
N ASP A 75 0.52 -25.16 5.64
CA ASP A 75 -0.59 -25.46 6.56
C ASP A 75 -1.48 -24.22 6.76
N THR A 76 -0.87 -23.04 6.90
CA THR A 76 -1.61 -21.77 7.03
C THR A 76 -2.38 -21.42 5.76
N MET A 77 -1.74 -21.56 4.58
CA MET A 77 -2.39 -21.35 3.29
C MET A 77 -3.50 -22.36 3.03
N SER A 78 -3.31 -23.61 3.44
CA SER A 78 -4.34 -24.64 3.32
C SER A 78 -5.53 -24.30 4.21
N ALA A 79 -5.30 -23.99 5.49
CA ALA A 79 -6.36 -23.59 6.42
C ALA A 79 -7.13 -22.36 5.92
N MET A 80 -6.44 -21.29 5.51
CA MET A 80 -7.09 -20.11 4.92
C MET A 80 -7.80 -20.43 3.61
N GLY A 81 -7.21 -21.30 2.78
CA GLY A 81 -7.80 -21.79 1.55
C GLY A 81 -9.14 -22.49 1.81
N GLU A 82 -9.26 -23.28 2.87
CA GLU A 82 -10.51 -23.94 3.25
C GLU A 82 -11.61 -22.96 3.64
N PHE A 83 -11.27 -21.87 4.34
CA PHE A 83 -12.21 -20.79 4.64
C PHE A 83 -12.60 -20.00 3.37
N ALA A 84 -11.70 -19.89 2.39
CA ALA A 84 -11.96 -19.19 1.14
C ALA A 84 -12.68 -20.05 0.09
N LYS A 85 -12.60 -21.40 0.16
CA LYS A 85 -13.31 -22.36 -0.73
C LYS A 85 -14.75 -21.96 -1.00
N PRO A 86 -15.63 -21.67 -0.01
CA PRO A 86 -17.02 -21.31 -0.30
C PRO A 86 -17.19 -20.03 -1.13
N VAL A 87 -16.28 -19.06 -1.03
CA VAL A 87 -16.31 -17.84 -1.86
C VAL A 87 -15.80 -18.15 -3.26
N VAL A 88 -14.71 -18.92 -3.37
CA VAL A 88 -14.13 -19.35 -4.65
C VAL A 88 -15.12 -20.21 -5.43
N ASP A 89 -15.80 -21.16 -4.78
CA ASP A 89 -16.77 -22.06 -5.41
C ASP A 89 -18.03 -21.30 -5.86
N LYS A 90 -18.53 -20.36 -5.04
CA LYS A 90 -19.60 -19.45 -5.46
C LYS A 90 -19.19 -18.61 -6.67
N ALA A 91 -17.98 -18.06 -6.68
CA ALA A 91 -17.48 -17.25 -7.80
C ALA A 91 -17.34 -18.08 -9.07
N LYS A 92 -16.82 -19.32 -8.98
CA LYS A 92 -16.76 -20.27 -10.11
C LYS A 92 -18.16 -20.60 -10.63
N GLY A 93 -19.13 -20.88 -9.76
CA GLY A 93 -20.50 -21.16 -10.15
C GLY A 93 -21.17 -19.99 -10.90
N VAL A 94 -20.97 -18.76 -10.41
CA VAL A 94 -21.46 -17.54 -11.09
C VAL A 94 -20.76 -17.33 -12.42
N ALA A 95 -19.43 -17.53 -12.50
CA ALA A 95 -18.68 -17.40 -13.73
C ALA A 95 -19.13 -18.43 -14.80
N SER A 96 -19.31 -19.69 -14.40
CA SER A 96 -19.83 -20.74 -15.30
C SER A 96 -21.25 -20.43 -15.78
N ALA A 97 -22.13 -19.99 -14.88
CA ALA A 97 -23.49 -19.59 -15.26
C ALA A 97 -23.51 -18.38 -16.21
N ALA A 98 -22.61 -17.42 -16.01
CA ALA A 98 -22.46 -16.26 -16.88
C ALA A 98 -21.93 -16.64 -18.27
N ILE A 99 -20.96 -17.56 -18.35
CA ILE A 99 -20.43 -18.08 -19.61
C ILE A 99 -21.54 -18.83 -20.36
N GLU A 100 -22.25 -19.75 -19.70
CA GLU A 100 -23.35 -20.48 -20.34
C GLU A 100 -24.48 -19.55 -20.81
N ALA A 101 -24.82 -18.54 -20.00
CA ALA A 101 -25.79 -17.52 -20.37
C ALA A 101 -25.31 -16.68 -21.58
N SER A 102 -24.03 -16.32 -21.62
CA SER A 102 -23.41 -15.63 -22.75
C SER A 102 -23.48 -16.46 -24.03
N ASP A 103 -23.10 -17.74 -23.96
CA ASP A 103 -23.14 -18.65 -25.11
C ASP A 103 -24.57 -18.84 -25.62
N ARG A 104 -25.55 -19.00 -24.70
CA ARG A 104 -26.97 -19.13 -25.06
C ARG A 104 -27.53 -17.84 -25.67
N ALA A 105 -27.15 -16.67 -25.13
CA ALA A 105 -27.59 -15.37 -25.64
C ALA A 105 -27.00 -15.06 -27.03
N GLN A 106 -25.81 -15.56 -27.35
CA GLN A 106 -25.19 -15.40 -28.68
C GLN A 106 -25.73 -16.41 -29.70
N ALA A 107 -26.12 -17.61 -29.28
CA ALA A 107 -26.70 -18.62 -30.15
C ALA A 107 -28.16 -18.32 -30.53
N GLU A 108 -28.93 -17.73 -29.62
CA GLU A 108 -30.33 -17.34 -29.83
C GLU A 108 -30.43 -15.85 -30.21
N GLN A 109 -30.32 -15.55 -31.51
CA GLN A 109 -30.44 -14.17 -32.05
C GLN A 109 -31.91 -13.69 -32.17
N THR A 110 -32.83 -14.27 -31.41
CA THR A 110 -34.27 -13.98 -31.51
C THR A 110 -34.61 -12.72 -30.72
N SER A 111 -35.18 -11.71 -31.37
CA SER A 111 -35.60 -10.47 -30.68
C SER A 111 -36.63 -10.76 -29.58
N VAL A 112 -36.39 -10.26 -28.37
CA VAL A 112 -37.30 -10.42 -27.22
C VAL A 112 -38.60 -9.65 -27.48
N GLY A 113 -39.72 -10.37 -27.67
CA GLY A 113 -41.04 -9.75 -27.89
C GLY A 113 -41.63 -9.11 -26.62
N LEU A 114 -42.58 -8.17 -26.78
CA LEU A 114 -43.22 -7.45 -25.65
C LEU A 114 -43.86 -8.38 -24.62
N PHE A 115 -44.47 -9.48 -25.07
CA PHE A 115 -45.02 -10.49 -24.16
C PHE A 115 -43.93 -11.25 -23.39
N ALA A 116 -42.78 -11.52 -24.02
CA ALA A 116 -41.64 -12.14 -23.35
C ALA A 116 -41.03 -11.19 -22.31
N MET A 117 -40.98 -9.88 -22.58
CA MET A 117 -40.59 -8.87 -21.59
C MET A 117 -41.54 -8.86 -20.38
N LEU A 118 -42.86 -8.91 -20.61
CA LEU A 118 -43.84 -9.00 -19.52
C LEU A 118 -43.70 -10.30 -18.72
N LYS A 119 -43.40 -11.41 -19.39
CA LYS A 119 -43.15 -12.70 -18.72
C LYS A 119 -41.86 -12.66 -17.90
N MET A 120 -40.80 -12.03 -18.40
CA MET A 120 -39.52 -11.86 -17.70
C MET A 120 -39.68 -10.95 -16.47
N LEU A 121 -40.48 -9.89 -16.56
CA LEU A 121 -40.80 -9.04 -15.41
C LEU A 121 -41.53 -9.81 -14.30
N LYS A 122 -42.30 -10.84 -14.66
CA LYS A 122 -42.95 -11.75 -13.71
C LYS A 122 -42.00 -12.81 -13.14
N ASP A 123 -40.78 -12.96 -13.65
CA ASP A 123 -39.81 -13.92 -13.12
C ASP A 123 -39.48 -13.62 -11.65
N PRO A 124 -39.44 -14.64 -10.76
CA PRO A 124 -39.15 -14.44 -9.34
C PRO A 124 -37.79 -13.78 -9.08
N ASN A 125 -36.76 -14.07 -9.89
CA ASN A 125 -35.43 -13.45 -9.72
C ASN A 125 -35.44 -11.97 -10.10
N VAL A 126 -36.16 -11.60 -11.17
CA VAL A 126 -36.34 -10.20 -11.57
C VAL A 126 -37.14 -9.44 -10.50
N GLN A 127 -38.20 -10.04 -9.96
CA GLN A 127 -38.96 -9.45 -8.86
C GLN A 127 -38.12 -9.25 -7.59
N GLN A 128 -37.24 -10.20 -7.24
CA GLN A 128 -36.32 -10.07 -6.11
C GLN A 128 -35.34 -8.90 -6.32
N THR A 129 -34.77 -8.76 -7.51
CA THR A 129 -33.89 -7.63 -7.86
C THR A 129 -34.60 -6.28 -7.74
N LEU A 130 -35.85 -6.19 -8.23
CA LEU A 130 -36.65 -4.96 -8.11
C LEU A 130 -36.98 -4.64 -6.65
N ARG A 131 -37.33 -5.65 -5.84
CA ARG A 131 -37.58 -5.49 -4.39
C ARG A 131 -36.32 -5.07 -3.65
N PHE A 132 -35.16 -5.61 -4.01
CA PHE A 132 -33.88 -5.18 -3.47
C PHE A 132 -33.58 -3.72 -3.83
N ALA A 133 -33.78 -3.32 -5.09
CA ALA A 133 -33.59 -1.94 -5.50
C ALA A 133 -34.52 -1.00 -4.70
N GLN A 134 -35.77 -1.40 -4.49
CA GLN A 134 -36.71 -0.65 -3.66
C GLN A 134 -36.24 -0.53 -2.20
N SER A 135 -35.83 -1.64 -1.56
CA SER A 135 -35.38 -1.62 -0.16
C SER A 135 -34.08 -0.83 0.00
N PHE A 136 -33.15 -0.94 -0.95
CA PHE A 136 -31.92 -0.17 -0.98
C PHE A 136 -32.20 1.34 -1.07
N LEU A 137 -33.09 1.76 -1.96
CA LEU A 137 -33.50 3.17 -2.08
C LEU A 137 -34.23 3.66 -0.82
N SER A 138 -35.06 2.83 -0.17
CA SER A 138 -35.69 3.17 1.12
C SER A 138 -34.66 3.49 2.19
N ILE A 139 -33.65 2.62 2.34
CA ILE A 139 -32.57 2.80 3.32
C ILE A 139 -31.78 4.08 3.04
N LEU A 140 -31.49 4.39 1.77
CA LEU A 140 -30.80 5.63 1.41
C LEU A 140 -31.63 6.87 1.77
N ASN A 141 -32.93 6.83 1.53
CA ASN A 141 -33.84 7.92 1.89
C ASN A 141 -33.97 8.09 3.42
N GLU A 142 -34.10 6.99 4.17
CA GLU A 142 -34.14 7.00 5.63
C GLU A 142 -32.86 7.60 6.23
N ARG A 143 -31.69 7.21 5.70
CA ARG A 143 -30.39 7.78 6.12
C ARG A 143 -30.27 9.26 5.77
N GLY A 144 -30.79 9.69 4.62
CA GLY A 144 -30.81 11.10 4.22
C GLY A 144 -31.76 11.96 5.05
N GLN A 145 -32.82 11.38 5.61
CA GLN A 145 -33.76 12.07 6.52
C GLN A 145 -33.22 12.14 7.96
N GLN A 146 -32.48 11.14 8.43
CA GLN A 146 -31.86 11.17 9.77
C GLN A 146 -30.68 12.16 9.88
N GLN A 147 -30.12 12.62 8.77
CA GLN A 147 -29.01 13.59 8.74
C GLN A 147 -29.48 15.05 8.53
N ARG A 148 -30.79 15.30 8.50
CA ARG A 148 -31.38 16.65 8.46
C ARG A 148 -32.07 16.96 9.77
#